data_AF-A0A328WRZ2-F1
#
_entry.id   AF-A0A328WRZ2-F1
#
_cell.length_a   1.000
_cell.length_b   1.000
_cell.length_c   1.000
_cell.angle_alpha   90.00
_cell.angle_beta   90.00
_cell.angle_gamma   90.00
#
_symmetry.space_group_name_H-M   'P 1'
#
loop_
_entity.id
_entity.type
_entity.pdbx_description
1 polymer ?
#
loop_
_entity_poly.entity_id
_entity_poly.type
_entity_poly.pdbx_seq_one_letter_code
_entity_poly.pdbx_strand_id
1 'polypeptide(L)'
;MALQNKSVLQSKKTTHEENQNSMKKILFITILLFTFTGLIAQKSKEKQIITEVKLEADKIILNKKLAYNYTRDGNDFLISALDGRALIRGSITSEGNGKFSSIITFVTVEKEFSNEKIIGRKEIIFALCENNVIKKNFEIDEVKLASFFEKYNELK
;
A
#
# COMPACT_ATOMS: atom_id res chain seq x y z
N MET A 1 -17.21 -11.15 89.88
CA MET A 1 -16.63 -12.36 90.51
C MET A 1 -15.96 -13.16 89.39
N ALA A 2 -14.77 -13.70 89.65
CA ALA A 2 -13.79 -14.29 88.71
C ALA A 2 -12.85 -13.26 88.03
N LEU A 3 -11.64 -13.04 88.57
CA LEU A 3 -10.38 -13.79 88.33
C LEU A 3 -9.74 -13.30 87.00
N GLN A 4 -8.48 -12.85 86.89
CA GLN A 4 -7.27 -13.20 87.63
C GLN A 4 -6.14 -12.21 87.32
N ASN A 5 -5.35 -11.91 88.36
CA ASN A 5 -3.88 -11.88 88.45
C ASN A 5 -3.04 -11.55 87.20
N LYS A 6 -2.23 -10.48 87.25
CA LYS A 6 -0.88 -10.39 87.88
C LYS A 6 0.21 -11.18 87.13
N SER A 7 1.38 -10.54 87.10
CA SER A 7 2.71 -11.11 86.82
C SER A 7 3.03 -11.16 85.31
N VAL A 8 4.17 -10.71 84.80
CA VAL A 8 5.50 -10.52 85.40
C VAL A 8 6.39 -9.73 84.43
N LEU A 9 7.20 -8.82 84.99
CA LEU A 9 8.47 -8.26 84.52
C LEU A 9 8.56 -7.74 83.06
N GLN A 10 8.63 -6.42 82.87
CA GLN A 10 9.90 -5.67 82.80
C GLN A 10 10.97 -6.27 81.88
N SER A 11 11.03 -5.74 80.65
CA SER A 11 12.21 -5.49 79.80
C SER A 11 11.61 -5.10 78.44
N LYS A 12 11.86 -3.97 77.79
CA LYS A 12 12.98 -3.03 77.86
C LYS A 12 12.56 -1.81 77.03
N LYS A 13 12.93 -0.62 77.52
CA LYS A 13 13.30 0.57 76.73
C LYS A 13 12.28 1.14 75.73
N THR A 14 11.48 2.08 76.23
CA THR A 14 11.37 3.39 75.59
C THR A 14 12.67 4.17 75.79
N THR A 15 13.16 4.86 74.75
CA THR A 15 13.23 6.33 74.61
C THR A 15 14.36 6.69 73.64
N HIS A 16 13.99 7.48 72.63
CA HIS A 16 14.79 8.37 71.78
C HIS A 16 16.30 8.13 71.65
N GLU A 17 16.74 7.86 70.43
CA GLU A 17 17.89 8.58 69.87
C GLU A 17 17.81 8.61 68.35
N GLU A 18 18.30 9.71 67.81
CA GLU A 18 18.26 10.15 66.44
C GLU A 18 18.74 9.09 65.45
N ASN A 19 18.07 9.00 64.30
CA ASN A 19 18.83 8.67 63.11
C ASN A 19 18.27 9.40 61.88
N GLN A 20 19.17 10.15 61.28
CA GLN A 20 19.10 10.63 59.92
C GLN A 20 18.49 9.59 59.00
N ASN A 21 17.40 9.94 58.31
CA ASN A 21 17.14 9.47 56.96
C ASN A 21 15.97 10.27 56.35
N SER A 22 16.28 11.49 55.94
CA SER A 22 15.49 12.21 54.94
C SER A 22 15.76 11.61 53.57
N MET A 23 15.38 10.35 53.38
CA MET A 23 15.11 9.78 52.07
C MET A 23 13.66 9.35 52.05
N LYS A 24 12.81 10.33 51.71
CA LYS A 24 11.40 10.11 51.45
C LYS A 24 11.28 9.17 50.25
N LYS A 25 10.92 7.93 50.57
CA LYS A 25 9.76 7.20 50.03
C LYS A 25 9.73 6.94 48.51
N ILE A 26 9.53 5.66 48.19
CA ILE A 26 8.90 5.11 46.95
C ILE A 26 9.89 5.03 45.78
N LEU A 27 10.66 3.96 45.57
CA LEU A 27 10.32 2.57 45.24
C LEU A 27 9.35 2.42 44.04
N PHE A 28 9.90 1.91 42.93
CA PHE A 28 9.28 1.41 41.70
C PHE A 28 8.50 2.38 40.80
N ILE A 29 9.15 2.96 39.78
CA ILE A 29 8.48 3.33 38.52
C ILE A 29 9.41 3.06 37.32
N THR A 30 9.25 1.86 36.76
CA THR A 30 9.30 1.46 35.34
C THR A 30 10.25 2.19 34.37
N ILE A 31 11.29 1.46 33.97
CA ILE A 31 11.93 1.56 32.65
C ILE A 31 10.87 1.23 31.59
N LEU A 32 10.24 2.26 31.01
CA LEU A 32 9.46 2.12 29.79
C LEU A 32 10.44 2.22 28.61
N LEU A 33 10.99 1.06 28.23
CA LEU A 33 11.58 0.87 26.91
C LEU A 33 10.51 1.22 25.88
N PHE A 34 10.55 2.43 25.33
CA PHE A 34 10.00 2.71 24.01
C PHE A 34 10.85 1.94 23.00
N THR A 35 10.64 0.63 22.92
CA THR A 35 10.86 -0.07 21.67
C THR A 35 9.84 0.51 20.71
N PHE A 36 10.24 1.56 19.99
CA PHE A 36 9.69 1.80 18.67
C PHE A 36 10.01 0.55 17.87
N THR A 37 9.14 -0.45 17.97
CA THR A 37 8.99 -1.42 16.91
C THR A 37 8.50 -0.61 15.73
N GLY A 38 9.45 -0.11 14.95
CA GLY A 38 9.21 0.24 13.58
C GLY A 38 8.57 -1.00 12.98
N LEU A 39 7.24 -0.97 12.89
CA LEU A 39 6.48 -1.93 12.13
C LEU A 39 6.95 -1.66 10.69
N ILE A 40 8.03 -2.32 10.29
CA ILE A 40 8.36 -2.46 8.88
C ILE A 40 7.16 -3.26 8.39
N ALA A 41 6.15 -2.54 7.89
CA ALA A 41 5.03 -3.11 7.18
C ALA A 41 5.67 -3.89 6.05
N GLN A 42 5.88 -5.18 6.29
CA GLN A 42 6.40 -6.11 5.31
C GLN A 42 5.30 -6.11 4.27
N LYS A 43 5.52 -5.35 3.18
CA LYS A 43 4.55 -5.11 2.12
C LYS A 43 4.23 -6.47 1.55
N SER A 44 3.22 -7.14 2.11
CA SER A 44 2.78 -8.44 1.65
C SER A 44 2.43 -8.19 0.19
N LYS A 45 3.15 -8.84 -0.73
CA LYS A 45 2.85 -8.70 -2.15
C LYS A 45 1.39 -9.09 -2.30
N GLU A 46 0.52 -8.10 -2.53
CA GLU A 46 -0.89 -8.35 -2.76
C GLU A 46 -0.99 -9.36 -3.90
N LYS A 47 -1.81 -10.39 -3.70
CA LYS A 47 -2.04 -11.37 -4.75
C LYS A 47 -2.63 -10.68 -5.97
N GLN A 48 -2.10 -10.98 -7.14
CA GLN A 48 -2.62 -10.46 -8.40
C GLN A 48 -4.04 -10.97 -8.66
N ILE A 49 -4.98 -10.05 -8.95
CA ILE A 49 -6.41 -10.35 -9.15
C ILE A 49 -6.67 -10.91 -10.55
N ILE A 50 -6.04 -10.31 -11.56
CA ILE A 50 -6.16 -10.70 -12.97
C ILE A 50 -4.94 -11.52 -13.36
N THR A 51 -5.10 -12.83 -13.54
CA THR A 51 -3.98 -13.78 -13.76
C THR A 51 -3.87 -14.25 -15.20
N GLU A 52 -4.93 -14.11 -15.99
CA GLU A 52 -4.94 -14.48 -17.41
C GLU A 52 -5.28 -13.26 -18.27
N VAL A 53 -4.42 -12.96 -19.24
CA VAL A 53 -4.58 -11.84 -20.19
C VAL A 53 -4.49 -12.40 -21.61
N LYS A 54 -5.51 -12.12 -22.42
CA LYS A 54 -5.51 -12.41 -23.86
C LYS A 54 -5.86 -11.14 -24.62
N LEU A 55 -5.00 -10.77 -25.56
CA LEU A 55 -5.16 -9.60 -26.42
C LEU A 55 -5.52 -10.07 -27.82
N GLU A 56 -6.71 -9.73 -28.30
CA GLU A 56 -7.14 -9.99 -29.67
C GLU A 56 -7.04 -8.70 -30.51
N ALA A 57 -7.45 -8.76 -31.77
CA ALA A 57 -7.31 -7.63 -32.68
C ALA A 57 -8.17 -6.42 -32.28
N ASP A 58 -9.36 -6.68 -31.71
CA ASP A 58 -10.44 -5.73 -31.44
C ASP A 58 -10.90 -5.73 -29.98
N LYS A 59 -10.34 -6.60 -29.13
CA LYS A 59 -10.79 -6.77 -27.74
C LYS A 59 -9.71 -7.29 -26.81
N ILE A 60 -9.94 -7.06 -25.52
CA ILE A 60 -9.08 -7.50 -24.42
C ILE A 60 -9.90 -8.39 -23.51
N ILE A 61 -9.38 -9.60 -23.28
CA ILE A 61 -10.01 -10.63 -22.46
C ILE A 61 -9.16 -10.84 -21.21
N LEU A 62 -9.76 -10.67 -20.05
CA LEU A 62 -9.12 -10.82 -18.74
C LEU A 62 -9.84 -11.94 -17.97
N ASN A 63 -9.08 -12.89 -17.40
CA ASN A 63 -9.63 -14.05 -16.71
C ASN A 63 -10.76 -14.75 -17.50
N LYS A 64 -10.54 -14.97 -18.80
CA LYS A 64 -11.47 -15.61 -19.75
C LYS A 64 -12.79 -14.85 -19.99
N LYS A 65 -12.89 -13.58 -19.58
CA LYS A 65 -14.05 -12.73 -19.82
C LYS A 65 -13.67 -11.52 -20.66
N LEU A 66 -14.56 -11.13 -21.57
CA LEU A 66 -14.42 -9.89 -22.31
C LEU A 66 -14.44 -8.71 -21.33
N ALA A 67 -13.37 -7.92 -21.32
CA ALA A 67 -13.19 -6.81 -20.37
C ALA A 67 -13.26 -5.45 -21.08
N TYR A 68 -12.59 -5.30 -22.21
CA TYR A 68 -12.52 -4.04 -22.95
C TYR A 68 -12.60 -4.25 -24.45
N ASN A 69 -13.07 -3.22 -25.15
CA ASN A 69 -12.88 -3.09 -26.59
C ASN A 69 -11.52 -2.44 -26.86
N TYR A 70 -10.94 -2.76 -28.01
CA TYR A 70 -9.69 -2.20 -28.47
C TYR A 70 -9.78 -1.78 -29.93
N THR A 71 -9.25 -0.60 -30.25
CA THR A 71 -9.11 -0.13 -31.63
C THR A 71 -7.71 0.42 -31.84
N ARG A 72 -7.23 0.33 -33.09
CA ARG A 72 -5.95 0.89 -33.52
C ARG A 72 -6.14 1.57 -34.86
N ASP A 73 -5.61 2.78 -34.98
CA ASP A 73 -5.53 3.52 -36.23
C ASP A 73 -4.11 4.02 -36.41
N GLY A 74 -3.37 3.39 -37.33
CA GLY A 74 -1.94 3.64 -37.51
C GLY A 74 -1.13 3.47 -36.20
N ASN A 75 -0.62 4.60 -35.72
CA ASN A 75 0.20 4.70 -34.51
C ASN A 75 -0.62 4.92 -33.22
N ASP A 76 -1.91 5.24 -33.38
CA ASP A 76 -2.79 5.54 -32.27
C ASP A 76 -3.59 4.30 -31.87
N PHE A 77 -3.91 4.19 -30.59
CA PHE A 77 -4.75 3.15 -30.05
C PHE A 77 -5.72 3.67 -29.00
N LEU A 78 -6.84 2.98 -28.87
CA LEU A 78 -7.88 3.26 -27.90
C LEU A 78 -8.34 1.97 -27.23
N ILE A 79 -8.40 2.01 -25.90
CA ILE A 79 -9.03 1.02 -25.05
C ILE A 79 -10.27 1.67 -24.45
N SER A 80 -11.43 1.04 -24.65
CA SER A 80 -12.70 1.53 -24.13
C SER A 80 -13.41 0.46 -23.32
N ALA A 81 -14.29 0.90 -22.42
CA ALA A 81 -15.25 0.01 -21.79
C ALA A 81 -16.20 -0.59 -22.85
N LEU A 82 -16.94 -1.63 -22.44
CA LEU A 82 -17.89 -2.33 -23.31
C LEU A 82 -19.06 -1.45 -23.77
N ASP A 83 -19.37 -0.40 -23.00
CA ASP A 83 -20.33 0.65 -23.34
C ASP A 83 -19.79 1.67 -24.38
N GLY A 84 -18.54 1.53 -24.81
CA GLY A 84 -17.87 2.42 -25.76
C GLY A 84 -17.17 3.63 -25.13
N ARG A 85 -17.30 3.83 -23.81
CA ARG A 85 -16.64 4.95 -23.12
C ARG A 85 -15.12 4.76 -23.10
N ALA A 86 -14.41 5.78 -23.57
CA ALA A 86 -12.95 5.76 -23.63
C ALA A 86 -12.33 5.68 -22.22
N LEU A 87 -11.36 4.78 -22.04
CA LEU A 87 -10.63 4.63 -20.78
C LEU A 87 -9.17 5.03 -20.92
N ILE A 88 -8.52 4.55 -21.98
CA ILE A 88 -7.10 4.81 -22.26
C ILE A 88 -6.94 5.09 -23.75
N ARG A 89 -6.24 6.16 -24.08
CA ARG A 89 -5.77 6.48 -25.43
C ARG A 89 -4.27 6.43 -25.43
N GLY A 90 -3.65 6.10 -26.55
CA GLY A 90 -2.21 6.24 -26.67
C GLY A 90 -1.75 6.41 -28.10
N SER A 91 -0.59 7.04 -28.24
CA SER A 91 0.08 7.26 -29.52
C SER A 91 1.51 6.73 -29.40
N ILE A 92 1.93 5.94 -30.39
CA ILE A 92 3.27 5.33 -30.43
C ILE A 92 4.10 6.03 -31.51
N THR A 93 5.23 6.59 -31.11
CA THR A 93 6.16 7.27 -32.01
C THR A 93 7.40 6.41 -32.24
N SER A 94 7.82 6.26 -33.50
CA SER A 94 9.13 5.67 -33.78
C SER A 94 10.22 6.73 -33.66
N GLU A 95 11.25 6.44 -32.86
CA GLU A 95 12.40 7.33 -32.67
C GLU A 95 13.57 6.97 -33.60
N GLY A 96 13.37 6.01 -34.52
CA GLY A 96 14.41 5.45 -35.37
C GLY A 96 15.22 4.34 -34.67
N ASN A 97 16.04 3.63 -35.45
CA ASN A 97 16.89 2.52 -34.96
C ASN A 97 16.13 1.42 -34.18
N GLY A 98 14.86 1.20 -34.52
CA GLY A 98 13.99 0.23 -33.82
C GLY A 98 13.53 0.66 -32.44
N LYS A 99 13.78 1.92 -32.02
CA LYS A 99 13.28 2.48 -30.77
C LYS A 99 11.90 3.11 -30.96
N PHE A 100 11.08 2.99 -29.92
CA PHE A 100 9.74 3.53 -29.88
C PHE A 100 9.51 4.20 -28.52
N SER A 101 8.78 5.30 -28.54
CA SER A 101 8.22 5.96 -27.36
C SER A 101 6.70 6.03 -27.48
N SER A 102 6.02 6.34 -26.38
CA SER A 102 4.57 6.52 -26.40
C SER A 102 4.13 7.58 -25.42
N ILE A 103 3.07 8.30 -25.76
CA ILE A 103 2.26 9.05 -24.81
C ILE A 103 0.93 8.31 -24.67
N ILE A 104 0.57 7.97 -23.43
CA ILE A 104 -0.65 7.26 -23.08
C ILE A 104 -1.48 8.14 -22.17
N THR A 105 -2.70 8.49 -22.57
CA THR A 105 -3.63 9.28 -21.77
C THR A 105 -4.66 8.38 -21.09
N PHE A 106 -4.70 8.42 -19.76
CA PHE A 106 -5.77 7.82 -18.96
C PHE A 106 -6.95 8.78 -18.89
N VAL A 107 -7.95 8.54 -19.74
CA VAL A 107 -9.07 9.46 -19.97
C VAL A 107 -9.89 9.67 -18.69
N THR A 108 -10.04 8.65 -17.85
CA THR A 108 -10.84 8.73 -16.62
C THR A 108 -10.29 9.72 -15.59
N VAL A 109 -8.99 10.02 -15.64
CA VAL A 109 -8.31 10.93 -14.70
C VAL A 109 -7.61 12.08 -15.42
N GLU A 110 -7.77 12.19 -16.73
CA GLU A 110 -7.17 13.21 -17.60
C GLU A 110 -5.65 13.38 -17.39
N LYS A 111 -4.92 12.26 -17.23
CA LYS A 111 -3.47 12.26 -17.04
C LYS A 111 -2.73 11.55 -18.16
N GLU A 112 -1.62 12.14 -18.56
CA GLU A 112 -0.67 11.54 -19.50
C GLU A 112 0.38 10.70 -18.77
N PHE A 113 0.78 9.64 -19.44
CA PHE A 113 1.71 8.64 -18.99
C PHE A 113 2.74 8.36 -20.10
N SER A 114 4.01 8.29 -19.74
CA SER A 114 5.06 7.74 -20.60
C SER A 114 6.02 6.93 -19.76
N ASN A 115 6.50 5.82 -20.32
CA ASN A 115 7.56 5.02 -19.74
C ASN A 115 8.28 4.24 -20.86
N GLU A 116 9.61 4.24 -20.85
CA GLU A 116 10.42 3.57 -21.89
C GLU A 116 10.10 2.07 -22.09
N LYS A 117 9.54 1.40 -21.07
CA LYS A 117 9.21 -0.04 -21.09
C LYS A 117 7.72 -0.31 -21.35
N ILE A 118 6.87 0.71 -21.27
CA ILE A 118 5.42 0.59 -21.39
C ILE A 118 4.95 1.44 -22.56
N ILE A 119 5.13 0.89 -23.77
CA ILE A 119 4.94 1.61 -25.03
C ILE A 119 3.56 1.38 -25.64
N GLY A 120 3.03 0.15 -25.55
CA GLY A 120 1.82 -0.22 -26.28
C GLY A 120 0.73 -0.83 -25.42
N ARG A 121 -0.36 -1.23 -26.10
CA ARG A 121 -1.54 -1.85 -25.47
C ARG A 121 -1.18 -3.07 -24.61
N LYS A 122 -0.16 -3.83 -25.04
CA LYS A 122 0.23 -5.06 -24.37
C LYS A 122 0.86 -4.71 -23.04
N GLU A 123 1.92 -3.93 -23.10
CA GLU A 123 2.72 -3.55 -21.94
C GLU A 123 1.85 -2.83 -20.91
N ILE A 124 0.99 -1.90 -21.34
CA ILE A 124 0.13 -1.15 -20.41
C ILE A 124 -0.89 -2.06 -19.72
N ILE A 125 -1.56 -2.97 -20.43
CA ILE A 125 -2.54 -3.88 -19.82
C ILE A 125 -1.88 -4.83 -18.83
N PHE A 126 -0.73 -5.40 -19.17
CA PHE A 126 0.01 -6.26 -18.26
C PHE A 126 0.46 -5.48 -17.02
N ALA A 127 1.04 -4.30 -17.19
CA ALA A 127 1.51 -3.48 -16.08
C ALA A 127 0.35 -3.06 -15.13
N LEU A 128 -0.82 -2.72 -15.68
CA LEU A 128 -2.01 -2.43 -14.88
C LEU A 128 -2.52 -3.67 -14.12
N CYS A 129 -2.51 -4.85 -14.73
CA CYS A 129 -2.90 -6.10 -14.07
C CYS A 129 -1.93 -6.48 -12.93
N GLU A 130 -0.62 -6.40 -13.18
CA GLU A 130 0.43 -6.73 -12.20
C GLU A 130 0.42 -5.83 -10.97
N ASN A 131 0.01 -4.56 -11.15
CA ASN A 131 -0.12 -3.61 -10.05
C ASN A 131 -1.55 -3.56 -9.47
N ASN A 132 -2.41 -4.54 -9.82
CA ASN A 132 -3.80 -4.63 -9.37
C ASN A 132 -4.64 -3.36 -9.62
N VAL A 133 -4.28 -2.56 -10.63
CA VAL A 133 -5.03 -1.34 -10.99
C VAL A 133 -6.38 -1.71 -11.60
N ILE A 134 -6.47 -2.85 -12.28
CA ILE A 134 -7.73 -3.38 -12.81
C ILE A 134 -8.39 -4.26 -11.74
N LYS A 135 -9.58 -3.85 -11.30
CA LYS A 135 -10.41 -4.58 -10.33
C LYS A 135 -10.99 -5.85 -10.95
N LYS A 136 -11.54 -6.73 -10.09
CA LYS A 136 -12.19 -7.98 -10.52
C LYS A 136 -13.38 -7.76 -11.47
N ASN A 137 -14.06 -6.62 -11.36
CA ASN A 137 -15.16 -6.19 -12.24
C ASN A 137 -14.67 -5.40 -13.47
N PHE A 138 -13.35 -5.36 -13.72
CA PHE A 138 -12.71 -4.65 -14.83
C PHE A 138 -12.80 -3.12 -14.77
N GLU A 139 -13.22 -2.56 -13.65
CA GLU A 139 -13.09 -1.12 -13.41
C GLU A 139 -11.65 -0.77 -13.02
N ILE A 140 -11.26 0.47 -13.31
CA ILE A 140 -9.99 1.04 -12.88
C ILE A 140 -10.09 1.43 -11.40
N ASP A 141 -9.13 0.99 -10.59
CA ASP A 141 -8.93 1.44 -9.22
C ASP A 141 -8.09 2.72 -9.22
N GLU A 142 -8.73 3.85 -8.96
CA GLU A 142 -8.08 5.17 -8.99
C GLU A 142 -6.95 5.32 -7.97
N VAL A 143 -7.06 4.68 -6.79
CA VAL A 143 -6.02 4.75 -5.75
C VAL A 143 -4.78 3.99 -6.20
N LYS A 144 -4.97 2.79 -6.76
CA LYS A 144 -3.86 2.00 -7.32
C LYS A 144 -3.31 2.62 -8.59
N LEU A 145 -4.16 3.26 -9.40
CA LEU A 145 -3.72 4.02 -10.56
C LEU A 145 -2.81 5.19 -10.15
N ALA A 146 -3.16 5.95 -9.11
CA ALA A 146 -2.29 7.01 -8.60
C ALA A 146 -0.92 6.47 -8.17
N SER A 147 -0.91 5.36 -7.41
CA SER A 147 0.34 4.68 -7.04
C SER A 147 1.13 4.15 -8.25
N PHE A 148 0.43 3.72 -9.29
CA PHE A 148 1.04 3.28 -10.55
C PHE A 148 1.74 4.44 -11.27
N PHE A 149 1.09 5.61 -11.34
CA PHE A 149 1.70 6.83 -11.90
C PHE A 149 2.97 7.23 -11.14
N GLU A 150 2.91 7.29 -9.80
CA GLU A 150 4.09 7.63 -8.98
C GLU A 150 5.27 6.69 -9.21
N LYS A 151 4.99 5.42 -9.49
CA LYS A 151 6.00 4.37 -9.64
C LYS A 151 6.62 4.32 -11.04
N TYR A 152 5.83 4.56 -12.08
CA TYR A 152 6.23 4.27 -13.47
C TYR A 152 6.23 5.47 -14.40
N ASN A 153 5.52 6.55 -14.09
CA ASN A 153 5.42 7.67 -15.03
C ASN A 153 6.74 8.44 -15.09
N GLU A 154 7.26 8.61 -16.30
CA GLU A 154 8.50 9.35 -16.58
C GLU A 154 8.22 10.79 -17.04
N LEU A 155 6.95 11.12 -17.32
CA LEU A 155 6.50 12.50 -17.49
C LEU A 155 6.42 13.15 -16.10
N LYS A 156 7.38 14.02 -15.77
CA LYS A 156 7.41 14.78 -14.52
C LYS A 156 6.72 16.14 -14.66
#